data_AF-A0A952FZE4-F1
#
_entry.id   AF-A0A952FZE4-F1
#
_cell.length_a   1.000
_cell.length_b   1.000
_cell.length_c   1.000
_cell.angle_alpha   90.00
_cell.angle_beta   90.00
_cell.angle_gamma   90.00
#
_symmetry.space_group_name_H-M   'P 1'
#
loop_
_entity.id
_entity.type
_entity.pdbx_description
1 polymer ?
#
loop_
_entity_poly.entity_id
_entity_poly.type
_entity_poly.pdbx_seq_one_letter_code
_entity_poly.pdbx_strand_id
1 'polypeptide(L)' 'MTPPRKILIVGGGTAGWLTACTLARALTGGTAHGGAAPVITVIESQDIGIIGVGE' A
#
# COMPACT_ATOMS: atom_id res chain seq x y z
N MET A 1 18.38 -10.50 3.18
CA MET A 1 17.04 -10.95 2.77
C MET A 1 16.51 -9.97 1.72
N THR A 2 15.95 -10.46 0.61
CA THR A 2 15.41 -9.59 -0.45
C THR A 2 14.04 -9.04 -0.02
N PRO A 3 13.78 -7.73 -0.11
CA PRO A 3 12.48 -7.17 0.25
C PRO A 3 11.37 -7.70 -0.67
N PRO A 4 10.13 -7.85 -0.16
CA PRO A 4 9.00 -8.33 -0.95
C PRO A 4 8.67 -7.35 -2.08
N ARG A 5 8.40 -7.90 -3.28
CA ARG A 5 8.16 -7.12 -4.50
C ARG A 5 6.70 -7.05 -4.94
N LYS A 6 5.84 -7.88 -4.38
CA LYS A 6 4.40 -7.92 -4.68
C LYS A 6 3.65 -7.90 -3.36
N ILE A 7 2.84 -6.88 -3.14
CA ILE A 7 2.14 -6.64 -1.89
C ILE A 7 0.66 -6.45 -2.22
N LEU A 8 -0.19 -7.28 -1.63
CA LEU A 8 -1.63 -7.16 -1.71
C LEU A 8 -2.16 -6.63 -0.37
N ILE A 9 -2.87 -5.52 -0.42
CA ILE A 9 -3.59 -4.90 0.71
C ILE A 9 -5.07 -5.19 0.49
N VAL A 10 -5.73 -5.79 1.48
CA VAL A 10 -7.16 -6.09 1.46
C VAL A 10 -7.84 -5.14 2.43
N GLY A 11 -8.73 -4.29 1.90
CA GLY A 11 -9.34 -3.18 2.62
C GLY A 11 -8.71 -1.85 2.21
N GLY A 12 -9.57 -0.90 1.83
CA GLY A 12 -9.17 0.47 1.48
C GLY A 12 -9.35 1.43 2.65
N GLY A 13 -10.08 2.52 2.42
CA GLY A 13 -10.19 3.64 3.36
C GLY A 13 -8.83 4.24 3.77
N THR A 14 -8.81 5.02 4.84
CA THR A 14 -7.59 5.73 5.29
C THR A 14 -6.45 4.76 5.60
N ALA A 15 -6.72 3.65 6.31
CA ALA A 15 -5.71 2.68 6.69
C ALA A 15 -5.06 1.98 5.48
N GLY A 16 -5.86 1.50 4.52
CA GLY A 16 -5.36 0.80 3.34
C GLY A 16 -4.49 1.71 2.46
N TRP A 17 -4.97 2.93 2.19
CA TRP A 17 -4.26 3.89 1.34
C TRP A 17 -3.03 4.49 2.00
N LEU A 18 -3.06 4.82 3.30
CA LEU A 18 -1.86 5.25 4.03
C LEU A 18 -0.79 4.14 4.04
N THR A 19 -1.20 2.88 4.23
CA THR A 19 -0.29 1.74 4.17
C THR A 19 0.34 1.61 2.79
N ALA A 20 -0.45 1.69 1.72
CA ALA A 20 0.04 1.61 0.34
C ALA A 20 1.08 2.71 0.04
N CYS A 21 0.77 3.96 0.37
CA CYS A 21 1.66 5.11 0.14
C CYS A 21 2.95 5.01 0.97
N THR A 22 2.84 4.60 2.23
CA THR A 22 3.99 4.45 3.13
C THR A 22 4.92 3.34 2.64
N LEU A 23 4.37 2.19 2.23
CA LEU A 23 5.14 1.08 1.67
C LEU A 23 5.76 1.44 0.33
N ALA A 24 5.03 2.12 -0.56
CA ALA A 24 5.56 2.58 -1.83
C ALA A 24 6.80 3.46 -1.61
N ARG A 25 6.72 4.42 -0.68
CA ARG A 25 7.83 5.32 -0.35
C ARG A 25 9.00 4.58 0.32
N ALA A 26 8.73 3.79 1.36
CA ALA A 26 9.77 3.12 2.14
C ALA A 26 10.57 2.11 1.30
N LEU A 27 9.88 1.36 0.44
CA LEU A 27 10.48 0.30 -0.35
C LEU A 27 11.08 0.82 -1.66
N THR A 28 10.59 1.95 -2.20
CA THR A 28 11.24 2.62 -3.35
C THR A 28 12.48 3.41 -2.90
N GLY A 29 12.49 4.03 -1.73
CA GLY A 29 13.68 4.72 -1.20
C GLY A 29 14.85 3.77 -0.90
N GLY A 30 14.56 2.50 -0.60
CA GLY A 30 15.58 1.45 -0.41
C GLY A 30 16.19 0.90 -1.71
N THR A 31 15.69 1.28 -2.89
CA THR A 31 16.18 0.79 -4.19
C THR A 31 17.41 1.53 -4.73
N ALA A 32 18.11 2.30 -3.89
CA ALA A 32 19.41 2.91 -4.21
C ALA A 32 20.46 1.92 -4.79
N HIS A 33 20.20 0.61 -4.70
CA HIS A 33 21.00 -0.48 -5.26
C HIS A 33 20.45 -1.08 -6.57
N GLY A 34 19.64 -0.35 -7.34
CA GLY A 34 19.19 -0.80 -8.67
C GLY A 34 18.07 -1.85 -8.67
N GLY A 35 17.35 -2.00 -7.55
CA GLY A 35 16.19 -2.87 -7.46
C GLY A 35 14.95 -2.25 -8.11
N ALA A 36 14.13 -3.05 -8.78
CA ALA A 36 12.85 -2.56 -9.31
C ALA A 36 11.84 -2.31 -8.17
N ALA A 37 11.04 -1.25 -8.33
CA ALA A 37 10.02 -0.83 -7.37
C ALA A 37 9.02 -1.95 -7.05
N PRO A 38 8.43 -1.98 -5.84
CA PRO A 38 7.40 -2.94 -5.49
C PRO A 38 6.12 -2.69 -6.28
N VAL A 39 5.40 -3.77 -6.59
CA VAL A 39 4.03 -3.71 -7.09
C VAL A 39 3.11 -3.82 -5.89
N ILE A 40 2.34 -2.76 -5.64
CA ILE A 40 1.37 -2.70 -4.54
C ILE A 40 -0.03 -2.67 -5.16
N THR A 41 -0.90 -3.57 -4.69
CA THR A 41 -2.29 -3.64 -5.12
C THR A 41 -3.18 -3.50 -3.90
N VAL A 42 -4.17 -2.60 -3.97
CA VAL A 42 -5.22 -2.46 -2.96
C VAL A 42 -6.49 -3.05 -3.55
N ILE A 43 -7.11 -3.99 -2.84
CA ILE A 43 -8.47 -4.46 -3.14
C ILE A 43 -9.39 -3.87 -2.08
N GLU A 44 -10.37 -3.10 -2.54
CA GLU A 44 -11.37 -2.45 -1.70
C GLU A 44 -12.75 -3.02 -2.00
N SER A 45 -13.58 -3.18 -0.97
CA SER A 45 -14.97 -3.64 -1.13
C SER A 45 -15.79 -2.51 -1.74
N GLN A 46 -16.58 -2.82 -2.77
CA GLN A 46 -17.57 -1.88 -3.31
C GLN A 46 -18.85 -1.83 -2.45
N ASP A 47 -19.11 -2.89 -1.68
CA ASP A 47 -20.35 -3.06 -0.92
C ASP A 47 -20.26 -2.51 0.52
N ILE A 48 -19.04 -2.40 1.07
CA ILE A 48 -18.80 -1.93 2.44
C ILE A 48 -18.03 -0.62 2.39
N GLY A 49 -18.80 0.48 2.29
CA GLY A 49 -18.26 1.83 2.37
C GLY A 49 -17.88 2.24 3.80
N ILE A 50 -16.96 3.20 3.90
CA ILE A 50 -16.63 3.89 5.15
C ILE A 50 -17.66 5.01 5.41
N ILE A 51 -18.13 5.10 6.66
CA ILE A 51 -18.99 6.21 7.11
C ILE A 51 -18.10 7.28 7.75
N GLY A 52 -18.05 8.46 7.14
CA GLY A 52 -17.31 9.60 7.68
C GLY A 52 -18.15 10.42 8.66
N VAL A 53 -17.72 10.51 9.92
CA VAL A 53 -18.28 11.43 10.94
C VAL A 53 -17.32 12.58 11.29
N GLY A 54 -16.20 12.68 10.57
CA GLY A 54 -15.08 13.57 10.87
C GLY A 54 -13.99 12.85 11.67
N GLU A 55 -12.74 13.06 11.29
CA GLU A 55 -11.53 12.68 12.02
C GLU A 55 -10.75 13.95 12.42
#